data_AF-A0A0P1BF36-F1
#
_entry.id   AF-A0A0P1BF36-F1
#
_cell.length_a   1.000
_cell.length_b   1.000
_cell.length_c   1.000
_cell.angle_alpha   90.00
_cell.angle_beta   90.00
_cell.angle_gamma   90.00
#
_symmetry.space_group_name_H-M   'P 1'
#
loop_
_entity.id
_entity.type
_entity.pdbx_description
1 polymer ?
#
loop_
_entity_poly.entity_id
_entity_poly.type
_entity_poly.pdbx_seq_one_letter_code
_entity_poly.pdbx_strand_id
1 'polypeptide(L)'
;MTADIARDFMLTCPRAALHVPIGPRPKHLASHINKKFPGAQAQAGDNDHSSQKNWVQFVSFVNSELQCQRPVLLLLAYSNTLMHYVTIVASRGGEEVVVLDTNSQTYAYAWEDLHHMADKKGTHLAHLRILSNYNWISFGTKSTRFDRILGNINAACCETFYNTVYHIDWKDHFYMLGQQESRVGSPWCHPGFYRARYPKDADALGPNNIVEHMLTVGLSTGRQLSPHFDPGYYWDAHEDLRNAFHDRAAGRTRNEALLAHWIRHGLDEGRRAAKDMCFRSYLERYKDLQDAFGPTAYKRAAMHWYEHGINEGRSSAPL
;
A
#
# COMPACT_ATOMS: atom_id res chain seq x y z
N MET A 1 -15.52 -9.65 -20.76
CA MET A 1 -15.04 -10.08 -19.43
C MET A 1 -14.63 -8.82 -18.70
N THR A 2 -15.31 -8.51 -17.60
CA THR A 2 -15.42 -7.18 -16.99
C THR A 2 -14.40 -6.97 -15.87
N ALA A 3 -14.20 -5.71 -15.47
CA ALA A 3 -13.39 -5.22 -14.34
C ALA A 3 -13.54 -6.03 -13.02
N ASP A 4 -14.59 -6.83 -12.93
CA ASP A 4 -14.89 -7.73 -11.81
C ASP A 4 -13.83 -8.81 -11.60
N ILE A 5 -13.13 -9.32 -12.63
CA ILE A 5 -12.14 -10.41 -12.43
C ILE A 5 -10.91 -9.90 -11.68
N ALA A 6 -10.39 -8.72 -12.05
CA ALA A 6 -9.24 -8.13 -11.38
C ALA A 6 -9.56 -7.81 -9.92
N ARG A 7 -10.76 -7.23 -9.69
CA ARG A 7 -11.26 -6.89 -8.36
C ARG A 7 -11.52 -8.14 -7.52
N ASP A 8 -12.22 -9.12 -8.07
CA ASP A 8 -12.52 -10.41 -7.43
C ASP A 8 -11.25 -11.14 -7.08
N PHE A 9 -10.25 -11.19 -7.97
CA PHE A 9 -8.98 -11.86 -7.70
C PHE A 9 -8.23 -11.28 -6.49
N MET A 10 -8.28 -9.96 -6.29
CA MET A 10 -7.74 -9.28 -5.10
C MET A 10 -8.62 -9.44 -3.86
N LEU A 11 -9.95 -9.52 -4.03
CA LEU A 11 -10.94 -9.63 -2.95
C LEU A 11 -11.12 -11.05 -2.40
N THR A 12 -11.03 -12.07 -3.25
CA THR A 12 -11.35 -13.48 -2.93
C THR A 12 -10.12 -14.34 -2.73
N CYS A 13 -8.91 -13.83 -3.01
CA CYS A 13 -7.67 -14.47 -2.58
C CYS A 13 -7.23 -13.89 -1.22
N PRO A 14 -7.56 -14.54 -0.07
CA PRO A 14 -7.22 -14.04 1.26
C PRO A 14 -5.72 -13.81 1.49
N ARG A 15 -4.85 -14.45 0.67
CA ARG A 15 -3.39 -14.24 0.70
C ARG A 15 -2.89 -13.05 -0.12
N ALA A 16 -3.69 -12.51 -1.05
CA ALA A 16 -3.38 -11.27 -1.76
C ALA A 16 -3.44 -10.05 -0.82
N ALA A 17 -4.37 -10.07 0.14
CA ALA A 17 -4.53 -9.01 1.15
C ALA A 17 -3.39 -8.91 2.18
N LEU A 18 -2.53 -9.94 2.27
CA LEU A 18 -1.44 -10.03 3.24
C LEU A 18 -0.10 -9.49 2.71
N HIS A 19 -0.02 -9.09 1.44
CA HIS A 19 1.22 -8.60 0.83
C HIS A 19 1.16 -7.08 0.63
N VAL A 20 1.95 -6.38 1.46
CA VAL A 20 2.33 -4.95 1.45
C VAL A 20 1.22 -3.92 1.13
N PRO A 21 0.37 -3.56 2.12
CA PRO A 21 -0.54 -2.44 1.99
C PRO A 21 0.19 -1.13 2.27
N ILE A 22 0.85 -0.54 1.26
CA ILE A 22 1.30 0.86 1.36
C ILE A 22 0.22 1.75 0.77
N GLY A 23 -0.64 2.30 1.63
CA GLY A 23 -1.54 3.41 1.31
C GLY A 23 -0.78 4.63 0.74
N PRO A 24 -1.48 5.71 0.35
CA PRO A 24 -0.82 6.87 -0.26
C PRO A 24 0.25 7.44 0.66
N ARG A 25 1.31 8.01 0.08
CA ARG A 25 2.17 8.92 0.86
C ARG A 25 1.37 10.20 1.14
N PRO A 26 1.60 10.89 2.26
CA PRO A 26 0.84 12.09 2.63
C PRO A 26 0.77 13.13 1.49
N LYS A 27 1.90 13.39 0.81
CA LYS A 27 1.96 14.33 -0.34
C LYS A 27 1.04 13.93 -1.49
N HIS A 28 0.95 12.64 -1.80
CA HIS A 28 0.11 12.16 -2.89
C HIS A 28 -1.37 12.18 -2.50
N LEU A 29 -1.70 11.81 -1.25
CA LEU A 29 -3.07 11.93 -0.76
C LEU A 29 -3.52 13.40 -0.75
N ALA A 30 -2.69 14.32 -0.25
CA ALA A 30 -2.99 15.75 -0.28
C ALA A 30 -3.22 16.27 -1.71
N SER A 31 -2.38 15.85 -2.67
CA SER A 31 -2.58 16.19 -4.08
C SER A 31 -3.89 15.64 -4.64
N HIS A 32 -4.26 14.40 -4.27
CA HIS A 32 -5.51 13.79 -4.71
C HIS A 32 -6.74 14.53 -4.15
N ILE A 33 -6.69 14.87 -2.86
CA ILE A 33 -7.72 15.67 -2.19
C ILE A 33 -7.89 17.00 -2.92
N ASN A 34 -6.81 17.71 -3.22
CA ASN A 34 -6.88 18.98 -3.95
C ASN A 34 -7.42 18.84 -5.37
N LYS A 35 -7.18 17.70 -6.03
CA LYS A 35 -7.75 17.44 -7.35
C LYS A 35 -9.27 17.28 -7.29
N LYS A 36 -9.79 16.58 -6.29
CA LYS A 36 -11.25 16.38 -6.11
C LYS A 36 -11.94 17.57 -5.44
N PHE A 37 -11.24 18.23 -4.52
CA PHE A 37 -11.72 19.35 -3.72
C PHE A 37 -10.69 20.50 -3.78
N PRO A 38 -10.66 21.27 -4.88
CA PRO A 38 -9.68 22.35 -5.05
C PRO A 38 -9.68 23.39 -3.92
N GLY A 39 -10.85 23.60 -3.29
CA GLY A 39 -10.99 24.49 -2.14
C GLY A 39 -10.39 23.98 -0.84
N ALA A 40 -10.07 22.68 -0.73
CA ALA A 40 -9.55 22.06 0.49
C ALA A 40 -8.13 22.49 0.82
N GLN A 41 -7.32 22.86 -0.20
CA GLN A 41 -5.93 23.30 -0.04
C GLN A 41 -5.14 22.38 0.91
N ALA A 42 -5.32 21.07 0.74
CA ALA A 42 -4.67 20.04 1.52
C ALA A 42 -3.15 20.15 1.38
N GLN A 43 -2.46 20.15 2.51
CA GLN A 43 -1.01 20.27 2.60
C GLN A 43 -0.49 19.13 3.45
N ALA A 44 0.40 18.34 2.86
CA ALA A 44 1.09 17.29 3.60
C ALA A 44 2.26 17.88 4.38
N GLY A 45 2.25 17.70 5.70
CA GLY A 45 3.44 17.84 6.52
C GLY A 45 4.23 16.52 6.49
N ASP A 46 5.24 16.42 5.62
CA ASP A 46 6.06 15.20 5.48
C ASP A 46 7.45 15.43 4.82
N ASN A 47 8.48 14.76 5.39
CA ASN A 47 9.70 14.14 4.79
C ASN A 47 11.08 14.61 5.27
N ASP A 48 11.22 15.63 6.11
CA ASP A 48 12.56 16.06 6.52
C ASP A 48 13.00 15.41 7.83
N HIS A 49 13.60 14.22 7.71
CA HIS A 49 14.21 13.44 8.80
C HIS A 49 15.36 14.17 9.52
N SER A 50 15.68 15.41 9.11
CA SER A 50 16.73 16.24 9.69
C SER A 50 16.23 17.15 10.83
N SER A 51 14.92 17.40 10.94
CA SER A 51 14.37 18.26 12.00
C SER A 51 13.93 17.41 13.20
N GLN A 52 14.48 17.67 14.38
CA GLN A 52 13.93 17.16 15.64
C GLN A 52 12.51 17.72 15.79
N LYS A 53 11.51 17.00 15.29
CA LYS A 53 10.12 17.42 15.42
C LYS A 53 9.68 17.23 16.87
N ASN A 54 9.20 18.33 17.46
CA ASN A 54 8.70 18.36 18.82
C ASN A 54 7.22 17.95 18.82
N TRP A 55 6.89 16.83 19.46
CA TRP A 55 5.51 16.37 19.62
C TRP A 55 4.59 17.46 20.17
N VAL A 56 5.08 18.26 21.13
CA VAL A 56 4.34 19.38 21.71
C VAL A 56 3.97 20.42 20.66
N GLN A 57 4.86 20.71 19.70
CA GLN A 57 4.54 21.62 18.58
C GLN A 57 3.51 21.01 17.63
N PHE A 58 3.59 19.72 17.36
CA PHE A 58 2.57 19.02 16.56
C PHE A 58 1.21 19.06 17.26
N VAL A 59 1.14 18.74 18.55
CA VAL A 59 -0.10 18.81 19.34
C VAL A 59 -0.67 20.23 19.35
N SER A 60 0.18 21.25 19.56
CA SER A 60 -0.22 22.65 19.49
C SER A 60 -0.78 23.03 18.12
N PHE A 61 -0.15 22.55 17.05
CA PHE A 61 -0.62 22.74 15.69
C PHE A 61 -1.99 22.09 15.46
N VAL A 62 -2.15 20.81 15.81
CA VAL A 62 -3.43 20.11 15.66
C VAL A 62 -4.53 20.81 16.46
N ASN A 63 -4.26 21.22 17.70
CA ASN A 63 -5.22 21.97 18.51
C ASN A 63 -5.62 23.31 17.85
N SER A 64 -4.69 24.01 17.20
CA SER A 64 -5.02 25.23 16.45
C SER A 64 -5.90 24.99 15.23
N GLU A 65 -5.69 23.86 14.53
CA GLU A 65 -6.54 23.43 13.41
C GLU A 65 -7.96 23.08 13.90
N LEU A 66 -8.06 22.32 15.00
CA LEU A 66 -9.33 21.93 15.60
C LEU A 66 -10.14 23.12 16.11
N GLN A 67 -9.49 24.16 16.66
CA GLN A 67 -10.15 25.43 17.01
C GLN A 67 -10.79 26.11 15.79
N CYS A 68 -10.15 25.96 14.62
CA CYS A 68 -10.68 26.41 13.34
C CYS A 68 -11.67 25.41 12.70
N GLN A 69 -12.09 24.38 13.44
CA GLN A 69 -12.95 23.29 12.96
C GLN A 69 -12.36 22.60 11.71
N ARG A 70 -11.03 22.46 11.66
CA ARG A 70 -10.32 21.77 10.58
C ARG A 70 -9.76 20.45 11.12
N PRO A 71 -10.14 19.31 10.51
CA PRO A 71 -9.60 18.02 10.88
C PRO A 71 -8.13 17.90 10.42
N VAL A 72 -7.37 17.02 11.06
CA VAL A 72 -6.00 16.69 10.62
C VAL A 72 -5.93 15.20 10.32
N LEU A 73 -5.49 14.82 9.13
CA LEU A 73 -5.22 13.41 8.85
C LEU A 73 -3.85 13.06 9.38
N LEU A 74 -3.75 11.91 10.03
CA LEU A 74 -2.52 11.39 10.57
C LEU A 74 -2.29 9.98 10.03
N LEU A 75 -1.09 9.73 9.53
CA LEU A 75 -0.69 8.39 9.13
C LEU A 75 -0.04 7.67 10.32
N LEU A 76 -0.73 6.67 10.86
CA LEU A 76 -0.24 5.81 11.93
C LEU A 76 0.52 4.61 11.38
N ALA A 77 1.49 4.13 12.16
CA ALA A 77 2.20 2.88 11.89
C ALA A 77 1.73 1.79 12.86
N TYR A 78 0.56 1.21 12.58
CA TYR A 78 -0.08 0.20 13.46
C TYR A 78 0.86 -1.00 13.71
N SER A 79 1.53 -1.48 12.67
CA SER A 79 2.59 -2.48 12.79
C SER A 79 3.83 -2.04 12.01
N ASN A 80 4.84 -2.91 11.94
CA ASN A 80 6.02 -2.66 11.10
C ASN A 80 5.71 -2.75 9.60
N THR A 81 4.53 -3.27 9.24
CA THR A 81 4.10 -3.56 7.87
C THR A 81 2.72 -2.99 7.52
N LEU A 82 2.05 -2.34 8.48
CA LEU A 82 0.72 -1.77 8.34
C LEU A 82 0.75 -0.29 8.70
N MET A 83 0.48 0.53 7.70
CA MET A 83 0.28 1.97 7.85
C MET A 83 -1.21 2.27 7.67
N HIS A 84 -1.74 3.16 8.49
CA HIS A 84 -3.18 3.42 8.56
C HIS A 84 -3.46 4.91 8.69
N TYR A 85 -4.26 5.46 7.78
CA TYR A 85 -4.71 6.85 7.93
C TYR A 85 -5.87 6.90 8.91
N VAL A 86 -5.76 7.83 9.84
CA VAL A 86 -6.85 8.20 10.74
C VAL A 86 -7.04 9.70 10.71
N THR A 87 -8.18 10.17 11.18
CA THR A 87 -8.49 11.60 11.22
C THR A 87 -8.64 12.07 12.63
N ILE A 88 -7.83 13.03 13.05
CA ILE A 88 -8.04 13.75 14.29
C ILE A 88 -9.17 14.76 14.07
N VAL A 89 -10.25 14.60 14.84
CA VAL A 89 -11.50 15.38 14.68
C VAL A 89 -11.85 16.20 15.90
N ALA A 90 -11.31 15.86 17.07
CA ALA A 90 -11.45 16.65 18.29
C ALA A 90 -10.30 16.39 19.26
N SER A 91 -10.17 17.25 20.25
CA SER A 91 -9.21 17.13 21.35
C SER A 91 -9.80 17.72 22.61
N ARG A 92 -9.61 17.08 23.76
CA ARG A 92 -9.97 17.63 25.06
C ARG A 92 -8.71 18.20 25.72
N GLY A 93 -8.28 19.37 25.26
CA GLY A 93 -7.06 20.02 25.75
C GLY A 93 -5.81 19.17 25.53
N GLY A 94 -4.92 19.15 26.53
CA GLY A 94 -3.67 18.38 26.49
C GLY A 94 -3.78 16.91 26.91
N GLU A 95 -4.97 16.42 27.25
CA GLU A 95 -5.15 15.08 27.82
C GLU A 95 -5.51 14.05 26.75
N GLU A 96 -6.58 14.31 25.99
CA GLU A 96 -7.17 13.33 25.07
C GLU A 96 -7.36 13.89 23.66
N VAL A 97 -7.27 12.99 22.69
CA VAL A 97 -7.52 13.24 21.28
C VAL A 97 -8.55 12.24 20.76
N VAL A 98 -9.50 12.74 19.98
CA VAL A 98 -10.53 11.93 19.33
C VAL A 98 -10.19 11.74 17.87
N VAL A 99 -10.12 10.48 17.49
CA VAL A 99 -9.76 10.01 16.16
C VAL A 99 -10.97 9.36 15.52
N LEU A 100 -11.36 9.83 14.34
CA LEU A 100 -12.27 9.16 13.43
C LEU A 100 -11.45 8.21 12.54
N ASP A 101 -11.75 6.92 12.65
CA ASP A 101 -11.12 5.86 11.88
C ASP A 101 -11.91 5.59 10.58
N THR A 102 -11.29 4.92 9.62
CA THR A 102 -11.85 4.57 8.31
C THR A 102 -12.99 3.57 8.39
N ASN A 103 -13.22 2.96 9.56
CA ASN A 103 -14.37 2.09 9.84
C ASN A 103 -15.61 2.86 10.36
N SER A 104 -15.60 4.19 10.25
CA SER A 104 -16.67 5.08 10.73
C SER A 104 -16.82 5.18 12.25
N GLN A 105 -15.89 4.60 13.03
CA GLN A 105 -15.93 4.67 14.49
C GLN A 105 -14.99 5.77 15.01
N THR A 106 -15.38 6.37 16.13
CA THR A 106 -14.52 7.31 16.86
C THR A 106 -13.86 6.63 18.04
N TYR A 107 -12.57 6.88 18.21
CA TYR A 107 -11.77 6.39 19.32
C TYR A 107 -11.13 7.57 20.05
N ALA A 108 -11.14 7.54 21.37
CA ALA A 108 -10.40 8.50 22.19
C ALA A 108 -9.10 7.85 22.66
N TYR A 109 -8.00 8.61 22.56
CA TYR A 109 -6.68 8.19 23.00
C TYR A 109 -6.08 9.27 23.90
N ALA A 110 -5.20 8.88 24.83
CA ALA A 110 -4.27 9.85 25.39
C ALA A 110 -3.32 10.33 24.28
N TRP A 111 -2.89 11.59 24.34
CA TRP A 111 -1.90 12.10 23.38
C TRP A 111 -0.60 11.29 23.39
N GLU A 112 -0.19 10.74 24.53
CA GLU A 112 1.00 9.88 24.63
C GLU A 112 0.84 8.55 23.89
N ASP A 113 -0.35 7.94 23.92
CA ASP A 113 -0.60 6.71 23.18
C ASP A 113 -0.61 6.96 21.67
N LEU A 114 -1.22 8.07 21.24
CA LEU A 114 -1.17 8.49 19.84
C LEU A 114 0.25 8.83 19.42
N HIS A 115 1.06 9.42 20.31
CA HIS A 115 2.48 9.67 20.08
C HIS A 115 3.16 8.34 19.73
N HIS A 116 3.06 7.31 20.55
CA HIS A 116 3.71 6.02 20.27
C HIS A 116 3.28 5.37 18.95
N MET A 117 2.00 5.49 18.57
CA MET A 117 1.51 4.98 17.29
C MET A 117 1.98 5.81 16.09
N ALA A 118 2.20 7.11 16.30
CA ALA A 118 2.60 8.06 15.28
C ALA A 118 4.12 8.33 15.25
N ASP A 119 4.88 7.88 16.25
CA ASP A 119 6.33 7.98 16.39
C ASP A 119 6.87 6.62 16.88
N LYS A 120 7.27 5.76 15.95
CA LYS A 120 7.88 4.45 16.26
C LYS A 120 9.40 4.54 16.42
N LYS A 121 9.91 5.60 17.05
CA LYS A 121 11.31 5.67 17.51
C LYS A 121 11.70 4.44 18.32
N GLY A 122 12.90 3.92 18.08
CA GLY A 122 13.46 2.80 18.85
C GLY A 122 13.03 1.40 18.40
N THR A 123 12.14 1.27 17.42
CA THR A 123 11.97 0.00 16.71
C THR A 123 13.17 -0.23 15.76
N HIS A 124 13.52 -1.48 15.46
CA HIS A 124 14.64 -1.85 14.57
C HIS A 124 14.55 -1.23 13.16
N LEU A 125 13.47 -0.50 12.86
CA LEU A 125 13.17 0.13 11.59
C LEU A 125 13.17 1.68 11.64
N ALA A 126 13.61 2.30 12.74
CA ALA A 126 13.75 3.76 12.85
C ALA A 126 14.69 4.38 11.77
N HIS A 127 15.55 3.55 11.17
CA HIS A 127 16.43 3.92 10.07
C HIS A 127 15.73 3.96 8.69
N LEU A 128 14.49 3.45 8.57
CA LEU A 128 13.77 3.29 7.30
C LEU A 128 13.22 4.58 6.69
N ARG A 129 13.23 5.70 7.41
CA ARG A 129 12.74 7.01 6.90
C ARG A 129 11.29 7.00 6.34
N ILE A 130 10.53 5.94 6.60
CA ILE A 130 9.11 5.79 6.18
C ILE A 130 8.24 5.51 7.41
N LEU A 131 8.84 5.03 8.50
CA LEU A 131 8.18 4.80 9.78
C LEU A 131 8.39 6.03 10.66
N SER A 132 7.27 6.61 11.04
CA SER A 132 6.98 8.04 11.22
C SER A 132 7.76 8.79 12.33
N ASN A 133 8.06 10.08 12.07
CA ASN A 133 8.20 11.18 13.07
C ASN A 133 7.17 12.29 12.73
N TYR A 134 5.92 11.83 12.66
CA TYR A 134 4.63 12.40 12.25
C TYR A 134 4.51 12.82 10.78
N ASN A 135 3.65 12.08 10.09
CA ASN A 135 3.20 12.28 8.73
C ASN A 135 1.74 12.69 8.76
N TRP A 136 1.45 13.95 8.45
CA TRP A 136 0.09 14.48 8.56
C TRP A 136 -0.33 15.25 7.32
N ILE A 137 -1.64 15.43 7.16
CA ILE A 137 -2.22 16.31 6.16
C ILE A 137 -3.14 17.28 6.88
N SER A 138 -2.92 18.56 6.66
CA SER A 138 -3.80 19.64 7.10
C SER A 138 -4.44 20.31 5.90
N PHE A 139 -5.36 21.23 6.16
CA PHE A 139 -6.14 21.89 5.13
C PHE A 139 -6.00 23.40 5.26
N GLY A 140 -5.36 24.03 4.28
CA GLY A 140 -4.90 25.42 4.33
C GLY A 140 -5.97 26.48 4.08
N THR A 141 -7.25 26.18 4.28
CA THR A 141 -8.33 27.05 3.79
C THR A 141 -8.45 28.34 4.61
N LYS A 142 -8.87 29.43 3.92
CA LYS A 142 -9.10 30.75 4.54
C LYS A 142 -10.43 30.84 5.32
N SER A 143 -11.30 29.83 5.25
CA SER A 143 -12.55 29.77 6.00
C SER A 143 -12.34 29.03 7.32
N THR A 144 -12.83 29.60 8.42
CA THR A 144 -12.71 29.07 9.79
C THR A 144 -13.59 27.84 10.06
N ARG A 145 -13.89 27.05 9.02
CA ARG A 145 -14.92 26.01 9.03
C ARG A 145 -14.75 25.11 7.80
N PHE A 146 -14.52 23.82 8.03
CA PHE A 146 -14.22 22.86 6.97
C PHE A 146 -15.47 22.42 6.18
N ASP A 147 -16.65 22.41 6.83
CA ASP A 147 -17.97 22.22 6.20
C ASP A 147 -18.26 23.24 5.08
N ARG A 148 -17.77 24.48 5.20
CA ARG A 148 -17.91 25.51 4.14
C ARG A 148 -17.22 25.12 2.83
N ILE A 149 -16.14 24.34 2.87
CA ILE A 149 -15.46 23.81 1.68
C ILE A 149 -16.33 22.77 0.99
N LEU A 150 -17.17 22.09 1.77
CA LEU A 150 -18.08 21.04 1.34
C LEU A 150 -19.50 21.56 1.08
N GLY A 151 -19.66 22.88 0.91
CA GLY A 151 -20.97 23.49 0.64
C GLY A 151 -21.89 23.54 1.87
N ASN A 152 -21.34 23.74 3.07
CA ASN A 152 -22.03 23.68 4.37
C ASN A 152 -22.56 22.28 4.75
N ILE A 153 -22.00 21.23 4.12
CA ILE A 153 -22.25 19.85 4.50
C ILE A 153 -21.18 19.44 5.50
N ASN A 154 -21.58 18.84 6.62
CA ASN A 154 -20.65 18.27 7.58
C ASN A 154 -19.73 17.25 6.86
N ALA A 155 -18.42 17.31 7.08
CA ALA A 155 -17.46 16.44 6.42
C ALA A 155 -17.71 14.94 6.66
N ALA A 156 -18.24 14.58 7.82
CA ALA A 156 -18.66 13.21 8.13
C ALA A 156 -19.93 12.79 7.38
N CYS A 157 -20.73 13.75 6.90
CA CYS A 157 -21.98 13.52 6.16
C CYS A 157 -21.84 13.71 4.64
N CYS A 158 -20.71 14.26 4.16
CA CYS A 158 -20.43 14.39 2.74
C CYS A 158 -19.85 13.07 2.22
N GLU A 159 -20.68 12.19 1.66
CA GLU A 159 -20.27 10.85 1.20
C GLU A 159 -19.03 10.87 0.27
N THR A 160 -18.99 11.79 -0.69
CA THR A 160 -17.84 11.88 -1.63
C THR A 160 -16.55 12.29 -0.93
N PHE A 161 -16.64 13.21 0.04
CA PHE A 161 -15.48 13.64 0.83
C PHE A 161 -15.07 12.55 1.81
N TYR A 162 -16.04 11.98 2.52
CA TYR A 162 -15.87 10.85 3.42
C TYR A 162 -15.13 9.71 2.70
N ASN A 163 -15.59 9.26 1.53
CA ASN A 163 -14.92 8.21 0.76
C ASN A 163 -13.54 8.60 0.20
N THR A 164 -13.24 9.89 0.05
CA THR A 164 -11.95 10.37 -0.44
C THR A 164 -10.92 10.57 0.66
N VAL A 165 -11.37 10.95 1.86
CA VAL A 165 -10.53 11.45 2.95
C VAL A 165 -10.59 10.56 4.18
N TYR A 166 -11.77 10.01 4.48
CA TYR A 166 -12.04 9.24 5.69
C TYR A 166 -12.17 7.73 5.44
N HIS A 167 -12.61 7.29 4.26
CA HIS A 167 -12.77 5.87 3.91
C HIS A 167 -11.89 5.51 2.71
N ILE A 168 -10.58 5.71 2.90
CA ILE A 168 -9.56 5.23 1.96
C ILE A 168 -9.29 3.76 2.30
N ASP A 169 -10.09 2.85 1.75
CA ASP A 169 -9.69 1.44 1.72
C ASP A 169 -8.38 1.35 0.93
N TRP A 170 -7.37 0.67 1.50
CA TRP A 170 -6.08 0.44 0.87
C TRP A 170 -6.22 -0.19 -0.52
N LYS A 171 -7.30 -0.96 -0.75
CA LYS A 171 -7.66 -1.55 -2.05
C LYS A 171 -8.05 -0.49 -3.07
N ASP A 172 -8.99 0.38 -2.72
CA ASP A 172 -9.47 1.44 -3.60
C ASP A 172 -8.35 2.45 -3.88
N HIS A 173 -7.49 2.73 -2.90
CA HIS A 173 -6.29 3.54 -3.16
C HIS A 173 -5.33 2.89 -4.16
N PHE A 174 -4.99 1.61 -3.98
CA PHE A 174 -4.03 0.95 -4.88
C PHE A 174 -4.53 0.93 -6.33
N TYR A 175 -5.81 0.62 -6.53
CA TYR A 175 -6.44 0.67 -7.84
C TYR A 175 -6.56 2.10 -8.38
N MET A 176 -6.92 3.09 -7.58
CA MET A 176 -7.14 4.44 -8.12
C MET A 176 -5.82 5.19 -8.35
N LEU A 177 -4.83 5.03 -7.49
CA LEU A 177 -3.63 5.86 -7.43
C LEU A 177 -2.33 5.04 -7.34
N GLY A 178 -2.32 3.93 -6.61
CA GLY A 178 -1.12 3.10 -6.44
C GLY A 178 -0.53 2.61 -7.75
N GLN A 179 -1.36 2.20 -8.71
CA GLN A 179 -0.89 1.83 -10.04
C GLN A 179 -0.34 3.01 -10.86
N GLN A 180 -0.88 4.23 -10.69
CA GLN A 180 -0.32 5.43 -11.33
C GLN A 180 1.09 5.69 -10.79
N GLU A 181 1.24 5.58 -9.47
CA GLU A 181 2.48 5.79 -8.72
C GLU A 181 3.51 4.66 -8.87
N SER A 182 3.29 3.68 -9.76
CA SER A 182 4.16 2.50 -9.95
C SER A 182 4.35 1.66 -8.68
N ARG A 183 3.47 1.76 -7.69
CA ARG A 183 3.62 1.03 -6.42
C ARG A 183 3.55 -0.46 -6.64
N VAL A 184 4.35 -1.21 -5.89
CA VAL A 184 4.25 -2.66 -5.82
C VAL A 184 3.06 -2.99 -4.93
N GLY A 185 2.05 -3.64 -5.50
CA GLY A 185 0.87 -4.08 -4.73
C GLY A 185 1.11 -5.43 -4.07
N SER A 186 1.90 -6.30 -4.70
CA SER A 186 2.27 -7.62 -4.18
C SER A 186 3.41 -8.23 -5.00
N PRO A 187 4.01 -9.36 -4.58
CA PRO A 187 5.03 -10.06 -5.36
C PRO A 187 4.63 -10.42 -6.80
N TRP A 188 3.34 -10.47 -7.09
CA TRP A 188 2.78 -10.82 -8.39
C TRP A 188 2.10 -9.63 -9.10
N CYS A 189 1.84 -8.54 -8.38
CA CYS A 189 1.20 -7.32 -8.91
C CYS A 189 2.19 -6.15 -8.87
N HIS A 190 2.86 -5.92 -10.00
CA HIS A 190 3.84 -4.83 -10.13
C HIS A 190 3.55 -3.96 -11.36
N PRO A 191 2.60 -2.99 -11.25
CA PRO A 191 2.21 -2.12 -12.36
C PRO A 191 3.37 -1.35 -12.99
N GLY A 192 4.30 -0.84 -12.17
CA GLY A 192 5.48 -0.14 -12.67
C GLY A 192 6.37 -1.02 -13.57
N PHE A 193 6.67 -2.24 -13.13
CA PHE A 193 7.39 -3.23 -13.93
C PHE A 193 6.62 -3.59 -15.20
N TYR A 194 5.32 -3.89 -15.07
CA TYR A 194 4.50 -4.30 -16.21
C TYR A 194 4.45 -3.22 -17.30
N ARG A 195 4.32 -1.93 -16.91
CA ARG A 195 4.40 -0.80 -17.84
C ARG A 195 5.75 -0.73 -18.56
N ALA A 196 6.85 -0.83 -17.80
CA ALA A 196 8.18 -0.77 -18.36
C ALA A 196 8.46 -1.95 -19.32
N ARG A 197 7.93 -3.13 -18.99
CA ARG A 197 8.05 -4.36 -19.80
C ARG A 197 7.22 -4.30 -21.08
N TYR A 198 6.04 -3.68 -21.02
CA TYR A 198 5.06 -3.63 -22.12
C TYR A 198 4.64 -2.17 -22.43
N PRO A 199 5.56 -1.34 -22.96
CA PRO A 199 5.32 0.09 -23.12
C PRO A 199 4.19 0.42 -24.10
N LYS A 200 4.01 -0.39 -25.16
CA LYS A 200 2.93 -0.18 -26.14
C LYS A 200 1.54 -0.24 -25.51
N ASP A 201 1.31 -1.20 -24.61
CA ASP A 201 0.02 -1.29 -23.91
C ASP A 201 -0.11 -0.19 -22.87
N ALA A 202 1.00 0.18 -22.21
CA ALA A 202 1.00 1.29 -21.25
C ALA A 202 0.63 2.62 -21.90
N ASP A 203 1.15 2.90 -23.09
CA ASP A 203 0.85 4.10 -23.88
C ASP A 203 -0.63 4.12 -24.31
N ALA A 204 -1.19 2.97 -24.69
CA ALA A 204 -2.58 2.85 -25.13
C ALA A 204 -3.59 2.98 -23.98
N LEU A 205 -3.26 2.49 -22.79
CA LEU A 205 -4.17 2.40 -21.64
C LEU A 205 -4.12 3.62 -20.71
N GLY A 206 -3.00 4.35 -20.72
CA GLY A 206 -2.69 5.35 -19.71
C GLY A 206 -2.46 4.74 -18.31
N PRO A 207 -2.25 5.57 -17.28
CA PRO A 207 -1.76 5.11 -15.97
C PRO A 207 -2.80 4.40 -15.09
N ASN A 208 -4.09 4.37 -15.48
CA ASN A 208 -5.21 3.97 -14.62
C ASN A 208 -5.77 2.57 -14.90
N ASN A 209 -5.32 1.88 -15.95
CA ASN A 209 -5.90 0.60 -16.38
C ASN A 209 -4.86 -0.53 -16.47
N ILE A 210 -3.69 -0.33 -15.87
CA ILE A 210 -2.55 -1.25 -15.99
C ILE A 210 -2.82 -2.55 -15.24
N VAL A 211 -3.30 -2.47 -14.00
CA VAL A 211 -3.57 -3.66 -13.18
C VAL A 211 -4.66 -4.53 -13.82
N GLU A 212 -5.71 -3.89 -14.33
CA GLU A 212 -6.81 -4.59 -15.01
C GLU A 212 -6.31 -5.28 -16.28
N HIS A 213 -5.58 -4.57 -17.13
CA HIS A 213 -5.02 -5.15 -18.34
C HIS A 213 -4.02 -6.28 -18.03
N MET A 214 -3.17 -6.11 -17.02
CA MET A 214 -2.22 -7.13 -16.56
C MET A 214 -2.94 -8.43 -16.16
N LEU A 215 -4.04 -8.34 -15.42
CA LEU A 215 -4.79 -9.50 -14.94
C LEU A 215 -5.73 -10.12 -15.98
N THR A 216 -6.12 -9.38 -17.01
CA THR A 216 -7.01 -9.86 -18.07
C THR A 216 -6.22 -10.27 -19.31
N VAL A 217 -5.82 -9.30 -20.12
CA VAL A 217 -5.10 -9.51 -21.38
C VAL A 217 -3.69 -10.04 -21.12
N GLY A 218 -2.96 -9.44 -20.18
CA GLY A 218 -1.59 -9.84 -19.88
C GLY A 218 -1.51 -11.30 -19.42
N LEU A 219 -2.28 -11.64 -18.40
CA LEU A 219 -2.31 -12.99 -17.85
C LEU A 219 -2.80 -14.01 -18.87
N SER A 220 -3.89 -13.73 -19.60
CA SER A 220 -4.41 -14.64 -20.63
C SER A 220 -3.43 -14.86 -21.78
N THR A 221 -2.67 -13.83 -22.17
CA THR A 221 -1.63 -13.92 -23.21
C THR A 221 -0.28 -14.44 -22.70
N GLY A 222 -0.20 -14.84 -21.43
CA GLY A 222 1.01 -15.46 -20.85
C GLY A 222 2.14 -14.47 -20.58
N ARG A 223 1.82 -13.18 -20.42
CA ARG A 223 2.81 -12.15 -20.10
C ARG A 223 3.32 -12.27 -18.66
N GLN A 224 4.54 -11.81 -18.45
CA GLN A 224 5.18 -11.72 -17.15
C GLN A 224 4.58 -10.54 -16.37
N LEU A 225 3.95 -10.81 -15.22
CA LEU A 225 3.19 -9.80 -14.48
C LEU A 225 4.06 -9.01 -13.50
N SER A 226 5.13 -9.63 -13.01
CA SER A 226 6.09 -9.01 -12.11
C SER A 226 7.49 -9.58 -12.37
N PRO A 227 8.55 -8.99 -11.77
CA PRO A 227 9.88 -9.60 -11.83
C PRO A 227 9.94 -11.04 -11.28
N HIS A 228 8.92 -11.47 -10.53
CA HIS A 228 8.91 -12.71 -9.75
C HIS A 228 7.85 -13.71 -10.22
N PHE A 229 6.94 -13.28 -11.10
CA PHE A 229 5.90 -14.12 -11.64
C PHE A 229 5.81 -13.94 -13.16
N ASP A 230 6.29 -14.96 -13.85
CA ASP A 230 6.09 -15.23 -15.26
C ASP A 230 5.30 -16.54 -15.37
N PRO A 231 4.05 -16.53 -15.85
CA PRO A 231 3.24 -17.74 -15.92
C PRO A 231 3.84 -18.79 -16.86
N GLY A 232 4.52 -18.39 -17.94
CA GLY A 232 5.20 -19.32 -18.84
C GLY A 232 6.38 -19.98 -18.16
N TYR A 233 7.23 -19.18 -17.51
CA TYR A 233 8.35 -19.72 -16.73
C TYR A 233 7.88 -20.65 -15.61
N TYR A 234 6.84 -20.25 -14.86
CA TYR A 234 6.34 -21.02 -13.73
C TYR A 234 5.72 -22.34 -14.17
N TRP A 235 5.11 -22.38 -15.35
CA TRP A 235 4.66 -23.62 -15.98
C TRP A 235 5.84 -24.54 -16.35
N ASP A 236 6.86 -24.01 -17.01
CA ASP A 236 8.00 -24.80 -17.50
C ASP A 236 8.92 -25.28 -16.37
N ALA A 237 9.04 -24.52 -15.29
CA ALA A 237 9.92 -24.84 -14.17
C ALA A 237 9.33 -25.88 -13.19
N HIS A 238 8.03 -26.14 -13.22
CA HIS A 238 7.35 -26.97 -12.20
C HIS A 238 6.46 -28.05 -12.84
N GLU A 239 7.00 -29.27 -12.94
CA GLU A 239 6.32 -30.41 -13.57
C GLU A 239 5.01 -30.79 -12.88
N ASP A 240 4.97 -30.72 -11.55
CA ASP A 240 3.78 -30.98 -10.77
C ASP A 240 2.63 -30.01 -11.10
N LEU A 241 2.94 -28.75 -11.40
CA LEU A 241 1.92 -27.77 -11.84
C LEU A 241 1.45 -28.05 -13.27
N ARG A 242 2.32 -28.59 -14.13
CA ARG A 242 1.89 -29.08 -15.44
C ARG A 242 0.93 -30.24 -15.29
N ASN A 243 1.29 -31.22 -14.46
CA ASN A 243 0.44 -32.37 -14.17
C ASN A 243 -0.84 -31.98 -13.42
N ALA A 244 -0.85 -30.90 -12.65
CA ALA A 244 -2.06 -30.43 -11.97
C ALA A 244 -3.00 -29.60 -12.88
N PHE A 245 -2.46 -28.85 -13.85
CA PHE A 245 -3.23 -27.88 -14.64
C PHE A 245 -3.20 -28.10 -16.16
N HIS A 246 -2.72 -29.26 -16.65
CA HIS A 246 -2.74 -29.65 -18.07
C HIS A 246 -4.16 -29.83 -18.61
N ASP A 247 -5.03 -30.46 -17.82
CA ASP A 247 -6.45 -30.58 -18.11
C ASP A 247 -7.19 -29.43 -17.41
N ARG A 248 -7.93 -28.63 -18.19
CA ARG A 248 -8.56 -27.36 -17.78
C ARG A 248 -9.28 -27.47 -16.44
N ALA A 249 -8.58 -27.17 -15.36
CA ALA A 249 -9.11 -27.28 -14.01
C ALA A 249 -10.11 -26.14 -13.73
N ALA A 250 -11.35 -26.51 -13.44
CA ALA A 250 -12.33 -25.69 -12.72
C ALA A 250 -12.70 -24.33 -13.35
N GLY A 251 -12.81 -24.26 -14.69
CA GLY A 251 -13.35 -23.08 -15.37
C GLY A 251 -12.43 -21.86 -15.40
N ARG A 252 -11.13 -22.04 -15.10
CA ARG A 252 -10.07 -21.02 -15.23
C ARG A 252 -9.14 -21.35 -16.38
N THR A 253 -8.50 -20.33 -16.95
CA THR A 253 -7.39 -20.56 -17.87
C THR A 253 -6.19 -21.11 -17.10
N ARG A 254 -5.28 -21.80 -17.81
CA ARG A 254 -4.03 -22.32 -17.23
C ARG A 254 -3.24 -21.23 -16.48
N ASN A 255 -3.11 -20.05 -17.08
CA ASN A 255 -2.32 -18.97 -16.50
C ASN A 255 -2.99 -18.40 -15.22
N GLU A 256 -4.32 -18.31 -15.19
CA GLU A 256 -5.07 -17.95 -13.97
C GLU A 256 -4.89 -18.98 -12.84
N ALA A 257 -4.89 -20.28 -13.17
CA ALA A 257 -4.63 -21.34 -12.21
C ALA A 257 -3.20 -21.25 -11.65
N LEU A 258 -2.21 -20.98 -12.50
CA LEU A 258 -0.81 -20.77 -12.09
C LEU A 258 -0.64 -19.55 -11.19
N LEU A 259 -1.28 -18.43 -11.52
CA LEU A 259 -1.24 -17.23 -10.67
C LEU A 259 -1.93 -17.49 -9.33
N ALA A 260 -3.09 -18.15 -9.32
CA ALA A 260 -3.76 -18.54 -8.09
C ALA A 260 -2.91 -19.47 -7.23
N HIS A 261 -2.23 -20.44 -7.85
CA HIS A 261 -1.29 -21.32 -7.16
C HIS A 261 -0.10 -20.56 -6.59
N TRP A 262 0.51 -19.64 -7.34
CA TRP A 262 1.62 -18.82 -6.88
C TRP A 262 1.26 -18.01 -5.63
N ILE A 263 0.11 -17.34 -5.65
CA ILE A 263 -0.39 -16.50 -4.55
C ILE A 263 -0.71 -17.31 -3.31
N ARG A 264 -1.31 -18.49 -3.52
CA ARG A 264 -1.74 -19.33 -2.42
C ARG A 264 -0.56 -20.12 -1.85
N HIS A 265 0.28 -20.71 -2.68
CA HIS A 265 1.22 -21.74 -2.26
C HIS A 265 2.65 -21.46 -2.71
N GLY A 266 2.84 -21.02 -3.97
CA GLY A 266 4.17 -20.97 -4.57
C GLY A 266 5.19 -20.16 -3.77
N LEU A 267 4.80 -19.00 -3.23
CA LEU A 267 5.70 -18.19 -2.41
C LEU A 267 6.00 -18.82 -1.04
N ASP A 268 5.01 -19.46 -0.40
CA ASP A 268 5.21 -20.19 0.87
C ASP A 268 6.14 -21.39 0.69
N GLU A 269 6.03 -22.07 -0.45
CA GLU A 269 6.86 -23.21 -0.82
C GLU A 269 8.27 -22.79 -1.27
N GLY A 270 8.53 -21.48 -1.39
CA GLY A 270 9.79 -20.94 -1.88
C GLY A 270 10.07 -21.33 -3.32
N ARG A 271 9.02 -21.50 -4.13
CA ARG A 271 9.15 -21.78 -5.56
C ARG A 271 9.69 -20.55 -6.27
N ARG A 272 10.34 -20.80 -7.41
CA ARG A 272 10.76 -19.77 -8.36
C ARG A 272 9.74 -19.68 -9.49
N ALA A 273 9.09 -18.53 -9.63
CA ALA A 273 8.09 -18.30 -10.67
C ALA A 273 8.53 -17.31 -11.76
N ALA A 274 9.77 -16.85 -11.74
CA ALA A 274 10.39 -16.13 -12.85
C ALA A 274 11.87 -16.47 -12.97
N LYS A 275 12.44 -16.28 -14.16
CA LYS A 275 13.83 -16.65 -14.47
C LYS A 275 14.84 -15.90 -13.62
N ASP A 276 14.68 -14.59 -13.51
CA ASP A 276 15.75 -13.69 -13.06
C ASP A 276 15.75 -13.45 -11.55
N MET A 277 14.81 -14.05 -10.82
CA MET A 277 14.43 -13.62 -9.49
C MET A 277 13.92 -14.79 -8.63
N CYS A 278 14.49 -14.97 -7.44
CA CYS A 278 14.20 -16.09 -6.55
C CYS A 278 14.33 -15.70 -5.06
N PHE A 279 13.21 -15.68 -4.32
CA PHE A 279 13.21 -15.31 -2.90
C PHE A 279 13.85 -16.34 -1.99
N ARG A 280 13.84 -17.62 -2.40
CA ARG A 280 14.62 -18.67 -1.75
C ARG A 280 16.11 -18.34 -1.83
N SER A 281 16.62 -18.09 -3.04
CA SER A 281 18.02 -17.71 -3.25
C SER A 281 18.37 -16.39 -2.56
N TYR A 282 17.44 -15.43 -2.53
CA TYR A 282 17.59 -14.19 -1.76
C TYR A 282 17.78 -14.46 -0.26
N LEU A 283 16.91 -15.27 0.33
CA LEU A 283 16.99 -15.64 1.74
C LEU A 283 18.27 -16.46 2.03
N GLU A 284 18.60 -17.44 1.18
CA GLU A 284 19.81 -18.26 1.29
C GLU A 284 21.10 -17.42 1.22
N ARG A 285 21.10 -16.37 0.40
CA ARG A 285 22.26 -15.48 0.22
C ARG A 285 22.52 -14.57 1.42
N TYR A 286 21.48 -14.14 2.12
CA TYR A 286 21.58 -13.11 3.16
C TYR A 286 21.33 -13.70 4.54
N LYS A 287 22.43 -13.99 5.24
CA LYS A 287 22.42 -14.65 6.55
C LYS A 287 21.68 -13.84 7.62
N ASP A 288 21.78 -12.51 7.56
CA ASP A 288 21.04 -11.59 8.42
C ASP A 288 19.51 -11.76 8.29
N LEU A 289 19.02 -12.00 7.07
CA LEU A 289 17.60 -12.26 6.83
C LEU A 289 17.18 -13.64 7.34
N GLN A 290 18.04 -14.65 7.21
CA GLN A 290 17.78 -15.97 7.80
C GLN A 290 17.73 -15.91 9.32
N ASP A 291 18.60 -15.12 9.95
CA ASP A 291 18.60 -14.94 11.39
C ASP A 291 17.36 -14.18 11.87
N ALA A 292 16.92 -13.17 11.13
CA ALA A 292 15.74 -12.39 11.49
C ALA A 292 14.42 -13.12 11.20
N PHE A 293 14.36 -13.90 10.12
CA PHE A 293 13.09 -14.43 9.59
C PHE A 293 12.96 -15.95 9.73
N GLY A 294 14.07 -16.67 9.81
CA GLY A 294 14.16 -18.12 9.65
C GLY A 294 14.49 -18.53 8.20
N PRO A 295 15.01 -19.76 7.99
CA PRO A 295 15.53 -20.21 6.69
C PRO A 295 14.47 -20.48 5.62
N THR A 296 13.19 -20.57 6.00
CA THR A 296 12.07 -20.87 5.09
C THR A 296 11.04 -19.74 5.01
N ALA A 297 11.36 -18.57 5.55
CA ALA A 297 10.45 -17.43 5.61
C ALA A 297 10.45 -16.60 4.31
N TYR A 298 10.19 -17.25 3.17
CA TYR A 298 10.30 -16.66 1.83
C TYR A 298 9.36 -15.47 1.62
N LYS A 299 8.17 -15.46 2.24
CA LYS A 299 7.26 -14.30 2.21
C LYS A 299 7.87 -13.06 2.88
N ARG A 300 8.49 -13.23 4.05
CA ARG A 300 9.18 -12.14 4.75
C ARG A 300 10.40 -11.69 3.96
N ALA A 301 11.12 -12.62 3.35
CA ALA A 301 12.21 -12.30 2.43
C ALA A 301 11.72 -11.50 1.20
N ALA A 302 10.55 -11.84 0.66
CA ALA A 302 9.93 -11.10 -0.43
C ALA A 302 9.51 -9.68 -0.05
N MET A 303 8.89 -9.51 1.12
CA MET A 303 8.57 -8.19 1.67
C MET A 303 9.85 -7.36 1.84
N HIS A 304 10.86 -7.94 2.50
CA HIS A 304 12.16 -7.30 2.69
C HIS A 304 12.81 -6.89 1.36
N TRP A 305 12.72 -7.71 0.31
CA TRP A 305 13.25 -7.36 -1.01
C TRP A 305 12.65 -6.05 -1.54
N TYR A 306 11.32 -5.92 -1.51
CA TYR A 306 10.64 -4.74 -2.04
C TYR A 306 10.81 -3.51 -1.16
N GLU A 307 10.84 -3.70 0.15
CA GLU A 307 10.96 -2.61 1.10
C GLU A 307 12.40 -2.09 1.19
N HIS A 308 13.39 -2.99 1.08
CA HIS A 308 14.79 -2.70 1.39
C HIS A 308 15.76 -3.24 0.35
N GLY A 309 15.64 -4.52 -0.02
CA GLY A 309 16.65 -5.22 -0.84
C GLY A 309 17.02 -4.50 -2.14
N ILE A 310 16.04 -3.91 -2.83
CA ILE A 310 16.28 -3.11 -4.03
C ILE A 310 17.14 -1.88 -3.73
N ASN A 311 16.81 -1.14 -2.67
CA ASN A 311 17.51 0.09 -2.28
C ASN A 311 18.89 -0.18 -1.67
N GLU A 312 19.04 -1.33 -1.02
CA GLU A 312 20.30 -1.81 -0.46
C GLU A 312 21.24 -2.40 -1.53
N GLY A 313 20.80 -2.46 -2.79
CA GLY A 313 21.57 -3.05 -3.88
C GLY A 313 21.79 -4.55 -3.70
N ARG A 314 20.94 -5.23 -2.92
CA ARG A 314 21.03 -6.67 -2.73
C ARG A 314 20.66 -7.39 -4.03
N SER A 315 21.13 -8.62 -4.19
CA SER A 315 20.78 -9.47 -5.31
C SER A 315 19.80 -10.54 -4.88
N SER A 316 18.71 -10.64 -5.61
CA SER A 316 17.70 -11.69 -5.48
C SER A 316 17.68 -12.62 -6.69
N ALA A 317 18.75 -12.54 -7.52
CA ALA A 317 18.97 -13.50 -8.59
C ALA A 317 19.05 -14.92 -8.02
N PRO A 318 18.70 -15.95 -8.81
CA PRO A 318 18.96 -17.32 -8.43
C PRO A 318 20.43 -17.55 -8.06
N LEU A 319 20.68 -18.42 -7.09
CA LEU A 319 22.03 -18.91 -6.76
C LEU A 319 22.56 -19.85 -7.84
#